data_AF-A0A2D6GK14-F1
#
_entry.id   AF-A0A2D6GK14-F1
#
_cell.length_a   1.000
_cell.length_b   1.000
_cell.length_c   1.000
_cell.angle_alpha   90.00
_cell.angle_beta   90.00
_cell.angle_gamma   90.00
#
_symmetry.space_group_name_H-M   'P 1'
#
loop_
_entity.id
_entity.type
_entity.pdbx_description
1 polymer ?
#
loop_
_entity_poly.entity_id
_entity_poly.type
_entity_poly.pdbx_seq_one_letter_code
_entity_poly.pdbx_strand_id
1 'polypeptide(L)'
;MINSITGETAAHEMGHQLGLFHTTEMGGTVFDILTDTPECSNSRDNDSNGQMSAEECEGYGGENVMFWTPWSTSSRSAGKKQETLSSYQQQVLKHSPIAK
;
A
#
# COMPACT_ATOMS: atom_id res chain seq x y z
N MET A 1 1.23 -4.88 23.65
CA MET A 1 0.52 -4.74 22.36
C MET A 1 1.51 -4.12 21.38
N ILE A 2 1.84 -4.81 20.29
CA ILE A 2 2.61 -4.20 19.20
C ILE A 2 1.68 -3.18 18.54
N ASN A 3 2.12 -1.93 18.40
CA ASN A 3 1.36 -0.88 17.75
C ASN A 3 1.29 -1.19 16.25
N SER A 4 0.14 -1.73 15.79
CA SER A 4 -0.04 -2.24 14.42
C SER A 4 0.31 -1.20 13.35
N ILE A 5 0.13 0.11 13.63
CA ILE A 5 0.56 1.20 12.73
C ILE A 5 2.07 1.18 12.56
N THR A 6 2.82 1.11 13.66
CA THR A 6 4.29 1.15 13.62
C THR A 6 4.87 -0.06 12.88
N GLY A 7 4.24 -1.23 13.01
CA GLY A 7 4.64 -2.44 12.28
C GLY A 7 4.39 -2.32 10.77
N GLU A 8 3.22 -1.81 10.39
CA GLU A 8 2.88 -1.53 8.99
C GLU A 8 3.80 -0.48 8.38
N THR A 9 4.04 0.64 9.09
CA THR A 9 4.99 1.67 8.66
C THR A 9 6.39 1.09 8.52
N ALA A 10 6.88 0.30 9.48
CA ALA A 10 8.20 -0.32 9.35
C ALA A 10 8.28 -1.25 8.13
N ALA A 11 7.25 -2.06 7.87
CA ALA A 11 7.20 -2.92 6.69
C ALA A 11 7.17 -2.11 5.38
N HIS A 12 6.42 -1.00 5.35
CA HIS A 12 6.33 -0.07 4.23
C HIS A 12 7.68 0.56 3.89
N GLU A 13 8.34 1.16 4.88
CA GLU A 13 9.66 1.77 4.67
C GLU A 13 10.73 0.74 4.30
N MET A 14 10.67 -0.46 4.87
CA MET A 14 11.55 -1.55 4.47
C MET A 14 11.26 -2.03 3.03
N GLY A 15 10.00 -1.99 2.60
CA GLY A 15 9.62 -2.22 1.21
C GLY A 15 10.28 -1.23 0.27
N HIS A 16 10.24 0.07 0.59
CA HIS A 16 10.98 1.10 -0.16
C HIS A 16 12.48 0.86 -0.18
N GLN A 17 13.08 0.55 0.99
CA GLN A 17 14.51 0.24 1.10
C GLN A 17 14.93 -0.95 0.21
N LEU A 18 14.02 -1.89 -0.02
CA LEU A 18 14.26 -3.09 -0.83
C LEU A 18 13.85 -2.94 -2.30
N GLY A 19 13.31 -1.78 -2.70
CA GLY A 19 13.04 -1.42 -4.09
C GLY A 19 11.57 -1.44 -4.51
N LEU A 20 10.63 -1.48 -3.57
CA LEU A 20 9.21 -1.31 -3.86
C LEU A 20 8.81 0.17 -3.88
N PHE A 21 7.78 0.49 -4.65
CA PHE A 21 7.19 1.84 -4.74
C PHE A 21 5.72 1.77 -4.33
N HIS A 22 5.09 2.94 -4.15
CA HIS A 22 3.67 2.96 -3.87
C HIS A 22 2.88 2.34 -5.02
N THR A 23 1.97 1.41 -4.71
CA THR A 23 1.09 0.82 -5.74
C THR A 23 0.19 1.88 -6.38
N THR A 24 -0.16 2.89 -5.61
CA THR A 24 -0.86 4.09 -6.06
C THR A 24 -0.41 5.25 -5.20
N GLU A 25 0.02 6.34 -5.83
CA GLU A 25 0.35 7.58 -5.15
C GLU A 25 -0.92 8.34 -4.72
N MET A 26 -0.75 9.31 -3.83
CA MET A 26 -1.84 10.13 -3.25
C MET A 26 -2.92 10.54 -4.27
N GLY A 27 -2.54 11.05 -5.44
CA GLY A 27 -3.51 11.56 -6.42
C GLY A 27 -4.20 10.52 -7.32
N GLY A 28 -3.93 9.21 -7.17
CA GLY A 28 -4.57 8.17 -7.99
C GLY A 28 -4.28 8.26 -9.49
N THR A 29 -3.14 8.83 -9.86
CA THR A 29 -2.70 9.05 -11.26
C THR A 29 -1.29 8.57 -11.56
N VAL A 30 -0.56 8.17 -10.51
CA VAL A 30 0.80 7.61 -10.60
C VAL A 30 0.78 6.28 -9.84
N PHE A 31 1.32 5.25 -10.47
CA PHE A 31 1.28 3.87 -10.03
C PHE A 31 2.69 3.26 -10.04
N ASP A 32 2.88 2.13 -9.37
CA ASP A 32 4.12 1.39 -9.48
C ASP A 32 4.27 0.72 -10.86
N ILE A 33 5.45 0.17 -11.13
CA ILE A 33 5.76 -0.47 -12.41
C ILE A 33 5.27 -1.93 -12.48
N LEU A 34 4.74 -2.47 -11.39
CA LEU A 34 4.34 -3.87 -11.29
C LEU A 34 2.92 -4.02 -11.84
N THR A 35 2.71 -5.00 -12.73
CA THR A 35 1.41 -5.16 -13.38
C THR A 35 0.41 -5.99 -12.57
N ASP A 36 0.85 -6.58 -11.46
CA ASP A 36 0.01 -7.45 -10.60
C ASP A 36 -0.47 -6.74 -9.31
N THR A 37 -0.18 -5.45 -9.19
CA THR A 37 -0.72 -4.55 -8.17
C THR A 37 -1.96 -3.85 -8.73
N PRO A 38 -3.11 -3.88 -8.04
CA PRO A 38 -4.27 -3.13 -8.47
C PRO A 38 -4.01 -1.62 -8.43
N GLU A 39 -4.43 -0.90 -9.46
CA GLU A 39 -4.37 0.56 -9.54
C GLU A 39 -5.65 1.19 -8.97
N CYS A 40 -5.51 2.10 -7.99
CA CYS A 40 -6.63 2.90 -7.50
C CYS A 40 -6.66 4.26 -8.21
N SER A 41 -7.39 4.34 -9.32
CA SER A 41 -7.51 5.58 -10.09
C SER A 41 -8.32 6.66 -9.37
N ASN A 42 -8.05 7.92 -9.70
CA ASN A 42 -8.78 9.10 -9.20
C ASN A 42 -10.30 9.08 -9.40
N SER A 43 -10.86 8.19 -10.22
CA SER A 43 -12.31 7.96 -10.30
C SER A 43 -12.91 7.39 -9.01
N ARG A 44 -12.06 7.00 -8.04
CA ARG A 44 -12.44 6.48 -6.72
C ARG A 44 -12.39 7.53 -5.62
N ASP A 45 -12.07 8.78 -5.94
CA ASP A 45 -12.15 9.94 -5.06
C ASP A 45 -13.62 10.25 -4.70
N ASN A 46 -14.20 9.43 -3.83
CA ASN A 46 -15.62 9.47 -3.50
C ASN A 46 -15.95 10.69 -2.64
N ASP A 47 -14.99 11.18 -1.87
CA ASP A 47 -15.16 12.39 -1.07
C ASP A 47 -14.66 13.67 -1.79
N SER A 48 -14.09 13.54 -2.99
CA SER A 48 -13.62 14.64 -3.85
C SER A 48 -12.55 15.51 -3.18
N ASN A 49 -11.71 14.92 -2.33
CA ASN A 49 -10.63 15.63 -1.63
C ASN A 49 -9.31 15.64 -2.43
N GLY A 50 -9.25 14.96 -3.57
CA GLY A 50 -8.08 14.84 -4.44
C GLY A 50 -7.05 13.81 -4.01
N GLN A 51 -7.37 12.95 -3.03
CA GLN A 51 -6.47 11.97 -2.43
C GLN A 51 -7.15 10.61 -2.31
N MET A 52 -6.42 9.55 -2.64
CA MET A 52 -6.92 8.19 -2.62
C MET A 52 -6.75 7.59 -1.23
N SER A 53 -7.81 7.55 -0.42
CA SER A 53 -7.75 6.86 0.88
C SER A 53 -7.69 5.33 0.73
N ALA A 54 -7.20 4.62 1.74
CA ALA A 54 -7.23 3.16 1.75
C ALA A 54 -8.69 2.63 1.68
N GLU A 55 -9.63 3.35 2.28
CA GLU A 55 -11.07 3.09 2.21
C GLU A 55 -11.64 3.14 0.79
N GLU A 56 -11.32 4.19 0.04
CA GLU A 56 -11.77 4.34 -1.36
C GLU A 56 -11.16 3.28 -2.29
N CYS A 57 -9.99 2.79 -1.90
CA CYS A 57 -9.20 1.82 -2.63
C CYS A 57 -9.30 0.40 -2.08
N GLU A 58 -10.34 0.08 -1.31
CA GLU A 58 -10.58 -1.29 -0.85
C GLU A 58 -10.74 -2.25 -2.04
N GLY A 59 -9.87 -3.27 -2.10
CA GLY A 59 -9.81 -4.22 -3.22
C GLY A 59 -9.12 -3.69 -4.47
N TYR A 60 -8.57 -2.48 -4.39
CA TYR A 60 -7.80 -1.79 -5.42
C TYR A 60 -6.45 -1.32 -4.83
N GLY A 61 -5.89 -2.13 -3.93
CA GLY A 61 -4.56 -1.89 -3.37
C GLY A 61 -4.53 -1.30 -1.97
N GLY A 62 -5.65 -0.85 -1.39
CA GLY A 62 -5.69 -0.31 -0.02
C GLY A 62 -5.22 -1.30 1.06
N GLU A 63 -5.30 -2.60 0.79
CA GLU A 63 -4.78 -3.69 1.64
C GLU A 63 -3.27 -3.98 1.44
N ASN A 64 -2.62 -3.34 0.47
CA ASN A 64 -1.20 -3.54 0.17
C ASN A 64 -0.32 -2.78 1.16
N VAL A 65 0.76 -3.41 1.61
CA VAL A 65 1.78 -2.79 2.49
C VAL A 65 2.35 -1.51 1.88
N MET A 66 2.46 -1.46 0.55
CA MET A 66 3.00 -0.32 -0.18
C MET A 66 1.94 0.70 -0.58
N PHE A 67 0.70 0.62 -0.11
CA PHE A 67 -0.26 1.70 -0.34
C PHE A 67 0.12 2.93 0.51
N TRP A 68 0.08 4.12 -0.08
CA TRP A 68 0.72 5.33 0.46
C TRP A 68 0.13 5.82 1.80
N THR A 69 -1.12 5.45 2.11
CA THR A 69 -1.81 5.89 3.33
C THR A 69 -2.40 4.71 4.10
N PRO A 70 -2.40 4.73 5.43
CA PRO A 70 -3.02 3.69 6.23
C PRO A 70 -4.54 3.78 6.22
N TRP A 71 -5.18 2.66 6.55
CA TRP A 71 -6.59 2.63 6.95
C TRP A 71 -6.88 3.58 8.11
N SER A 72 -8.06 4.19 8.12
CA SER A 72 -8.55 4.99 9.24
C SER A 72 -8.61 4.19 10.55
N THR A 73 -8.53 4.87 11.69
CA THR A 73 -8.61 4.24 13.02
C THR A 73 -9.85 3.35 13.20
N SER A 74 -10.99 3.76 12.64
CA SER A 74 -12.23 2.97 12.65
C SER A 74 -12.10 1.68 11.84
N SER A 75 -11.61 1.77 10.60
CA SER A 75 -11.41 0.61 9.72
C SER A 75 -10.43 -0.39 10.34
N ARG A 76 -9.36 0.11 10.96
CA ARG A 76 -8.38 -0.71 11.69
C ARG A 76 -8.98 -1.39 12.91
N SER A 77 -9.82 -0.68 13.65
CA SER A 77 -10.54 -1.25 14.80
C SER A 77 -11.53 -2.33 14.35
N ALA A 78 -12.02 -2.26 13.12
CA ALA A 78 -12.82 -3.30 12.47
C ALA A 78 -11.97 -4.44 11.86
N GLY A 79 -10.64 -4.40 12.01
CA GLY A 79 -9.71 -5.45 11.59
C GLY A 79 -9.08 -5.27 10.20
N LYS A 80 -9.29 -4.13 9.53
CA LYS A 80 -8.57 -3.79 8.30
C LYS A 80 -7.09 -3.54 8.60
N LYS A 81 -6.22 -3.97 7.69
CA LYS A 81 -4.76 -3.92 7.81
C LYS A 81 -4.11 -3.91 6.44
N GLN A 82 -2.94 -3.29 6.36
CA GLN A 82 -2.07 -3.33 5.18
C GLN A 82 -1.04 -4.43 5.37
N GLU A 83 -1.34 -5.62 4.85
CA GLU A 83 -0.52 -6.81 5.11
C GLU A 83 -0.22 -7.64 3.86
N THR A 84 -0.72 -7.19 2.70
CA THR A 84 -0.59 -7.94 1.45
C THR A 84 0.60 -7.43 0.64
N LEU A 85 1.23 -8.36 -0.07
CA LEU A 85 2.22 -8.09 -1.10
C LEU A 85 1.88 -8.93 -2.33
N SER A 86 1.95 -8.34 -3.51
CA SER A 86 1.74 -9.03 -4.78
C SER A 86 2.84 -10.08 -5.03
N SER A 87 2.62 -10.95 -6.01
CA SER A 87 3.62 -11.97 -6.34
C SER A 87 4.89 -11.34 -6.90
N TYR A 88 4.77 -10.26 -7.67
CA TYR A 88 5.92 -9.56 -8.23
C TYR A 88 6.63 -8.71 -7.17
N GLN A 89 5.90 -8.09 -6.24
CA GLN A 89 6.53 -7.42 -5.09
C GLN A 89 7.39 -8.40 -4.30
N GLN A 90 6.88 -9.61 -4.02
CA GLN A 90 7.67 -10.66 -3.36
C GLN A 90 8.91 -11.07 -4.18
N GLN A 91 8.84 -11.07 -5.51
CA GLN A 91 10.01 -11.33 -6.36
C GLN A 91 11.04 -10.21 -6.27
N VAL A 92 10.62 -8.94 -6.28
CA VAL A 92 11.51 -7.79 -6.10
C VAL A 92 12.24 -7.89 -4.77
N LEU A 93 11.51 -8.16 -3.67
CA LEU A 93 12.10 -8.32 -2.35
C LEU A 93 13.12 -9.47 -2.30
N LYS A 94 12.80 -10.63 -2.89
CA LYS A 94 13.69 -11.81 -2.93
C LYS A 94 14.97 -11.58 -3.72
N HIS A 95 14.93 -10.75 -4.76
CA HIS A 95 16.07 -10.46 -5.62
C HIS A 95 16.76 -9.14 -5.27
N SER A 96 16.33 -8.47 -4.20
CA SER A 96 16.94 -7.24 -3.74
C SER A 96 18.40 -7.50 -3.36
N PRO A 97 19.37 -6.69 -3.85
CA PRO A 97 20.79 -6.88 -3.54
C PRO A 97 21.12 -6.84 -2.03
N ILE A 98 20.24 -6.21 -1.24
CA ILE A 98 20.37 -6.06 0.21
C ILE A 98 19.83 -7.29 0.97
N ALA A 99 18.96 -8.10 0.34
CA ALA A 99 18.35 -9.27 0.96
C ALA A 99 19.27 -10.51 0.99
N LYS A 100 20.58 -10.34 0.74
CA LYS A 100 21.59 -11.41 0.73
C LYS A 100 22.25 -11.63 2.09
#